data_AF-A0A1G3L628-F1
#
_entry.id   AF-A0A1G3L628-F1
#
_cell.length_a   1.000
_cell.length_b   1.000
_cell.length_c   1.000
_cell.angle_alpha   90.00
_cell.angle_beta   90.00
_cell.angle_gamma   90.00
#
_symmetry.space_group_name_H-M   'P 1'
#
loop_
_entity.id
_entity.type
_entity.pdbx_description
1 polymer ?
#
loop_
_entity_poly.entity_id
_entity_poly.type
_entity_poly.pdbx_seq_one_letter_code
_entity_poly.pdbx_strand_id
1 'polypeptide(L)'
;MDNNILNKLREFLPEYPNISGKNEYINSSILVPFIEIDGQYNLLFQKRANHIRQGGEICFPGGIFDKKKDKNLIDTALRETSEELGIETDKIEIIGKIDTFIMPMGLTVDGIVGVLKINDINELNINKNEVDSVFTVPLSFFVNNIPQKYEVKLEVQPHYKDESGNDVVLFPAKELGLPEIYWKPWGKAKHNLYLYKFEDKIIWGLTASIVKYVVDITRIKTDY
;
A
#
# COMPACT_ATOMS: atom_id res chain seq x y z
N MET A 1 -6.20 -39.78 -22.92
CA MET A 1 -6.03 -38.59 -22.06
C MET A 1 -7.18 -38.57 -21.09
N ASP A 2 -6.88 -38.46 -19.80
CA ASP A 2 -7.87 -38.62 -18.74
C ASP A 2 -8.82 -37.41 -18.69
N ASN A 3 -9.99 -37.52 -19.33
CA ASN A 3 -11.02 -36.49 -19.37
C ASN A 3 -11.47 -36.03 -17.97
N ASN A 4 -11.16 -36.82 -16.93
CA ASN A 4 -11.38 -36.50 -15.52
C ASN A 4 -10.62 -35.25 -15.06
N ILE A 5 -9.38 -35.05 -15.50
CA ILE A 5 -8.56 -33.89 -15.09
C ILE A 5 -9.12 -32.59 -15.67
N LEU A 6 -9.53 -32.60 -16.93
CA LEU A 6 -10.08 -31.40 -17.59
C LEU A 6 -11.45 -31.01 -17.03
N ASN A 7 -12.28 -31.97 -16.64
CA ASN A 7 -13.57 -31.69 -16.01
C ASN A 7 -13.39 -31.10 -14.62
N LYS A 8 -12.50 -31.68 -13.79
CA LYS A 8 -12.13 -31.08 -12.50
C LYS A 8 -11.57 -29.68 -12.67
N LEU A 9 -10.67 -29.46 -13.64
CA LEU A 9 -10.12 -28.14 -13.89
C LEU A 9 -11.24 -27.11 -14.14
N ARG A 10 -12.22 -27.44 -15.00
CA ARG A 10 -13.37 -26.55 -15.27
C ARG A 10 -14.19 -26.24 -14.02
N GLU A 11 -14.37 -27.20 -13.13
CA GLU A 11 -15.10 -27.01 -11.86
C GLU A 11 -14.36 -26.08 -10.89
N PHE A 12 -13.02 -26.06 -10.93
CA PHE A 12 -12.18 -25.26 -10.04
C PHE A 12 -11.66 -23.95 -10.67
N LEU A 13 -11.99 -23.65 -11.93
CA LEU A 13 -11.64 -22.35 -12.51
C LEU A 13 -12.41 -21.24 -11.77
N PRO A 14 -11.74 -20.13 -11.39
CA PRO A 14 -12.42 -19.05 -10.71
C PRO A 14 -13.39 -18.36 -11.68
N GLU A 15 -14.52 -17.89 -11.16
CA GLU A 15 -15.53 -17.15 -11.94
C GLU A 15 -14.96 -15.84 -12.49
N TYR A 16 -14.07 -15.19 -11.73
CA TYR A 16 -13.33 -13.99 -12.14
C TYR A 16 -11.84 -14.17 -11.90
N PRO A 17 -10.97 -13.69 -12.80
CA PRO A 17 -9.54 -13.72 -12.59
C PRO A 17 -9.17 -12.92 -11.33
N ASN A 18 -8.17 -13.41 -10.61
CA ASN A 18 -7.61 -12.75 -9.42
C ASN A 18 -6.08 -12.64 -9.58
N ILE A 19 -5.42 -12.03 -8.60
CA ILE A 19 -3.96 -11.92 -8.55
C ILE A 19 -3.38 -13.30 -8.23
N SER A 20 -2.77 -13.94 -9.22
CA SER A 20 -2.05 -15.20 -9.05
C SER A 20 -0.89 -15.02 -8.06
N GLY A 21 -0.76 -15.96 -7.12
CA GLY A 21 0.27 -15.91 -6.10
C GLY A 21 0.06 -14.88 -5.00
N LYS A 22 -1.11 -14.21 -4.89
CA LYS A 22 -1.38 -13.22 -3.80
C LYS A 22 -1.13 -13.77 -2.39
N ASN A 23 -1.28 -15.07 -2.19
CA ASN A 23 -0.98 -15.77 -0.94
C ASN A 23 0.53 -15.89 -0.63
N GLU A 24 1.40 -15.71 -1.62
CA GLU A 24 2.85 -15.63 -1.47
C GLU A 24 3.32 -14.22 -1.07
N TYR A 25 2.42 -13.23 -1.17
CA TYR A 25 2.69 -11.85 -0.77
C TYR A 25 2.31 -11.65 0.70
N ILE A 26 2.98 -10.70 1.33
CA ILE A 26 2.47 -10.07 2.55
C ILE A 26 1.23 -9.28 2.13
N ASN A 27 0.09 -9.56 2.76
CA ASN A 27 -1.16 -8.88 2.48
C ASN A 27 -1.39 -7.82 3.55
N SER A 28 -1.60 -6.57 3.14
CA SER A 28 -1.89 -5.45 4.03
C SER A 28 -3.10 -4.67 3.55
N SER A 29 -3.69 -3.90 4.45
CA SER A 29 -4.81 -3.03 4.16
C SER A 29 -4.60 -1.67 4.80
N ILE A 30 -4.96 -0.61 4.08
CA ILE A 30 -4.88 0.77 4.57
C ILE A 30 -6.25 1.42 4.50
N LEU A 31 -6.48 2.38 5.40
CA LEU A 31 -7.57 3.33 5.26
C LEU A 31 -7.03 4.59 4.58
N VAL A 32 -7.74 5.12 3.59
CA VAL A 32 -7.59 6.47 3.05
C VAL A 32 -8.62 7.34 3.77
N PRO A 33 -8.28 7.94 4.93
CA PRO A 33 -9.20 8.69 5.75
C PRO A 33 -9.45 10.08 5.18
N PHE A 34 -10.72 10.37 4.94
CA PHE A 34 -11.23 11.71 4.73
C PHE A 34 -11.72 12.29 6.05
N ILE A 35 -11.46 13.57 6.27
CA ILE A 35 -12.01 14.34 7.38
C ILE A 35 -12.56 15.66 6.82
N GLU A 36 -13.73 16.08 7.30
CA GLU A 36 -14.32 17.36 6.94
C GLU A 36 -13.89 18.42 7.95
N ILE A 37 -13.17 19.44 7.48
CA ILE A 37 -12.71 20.57 8.29
C ILE A 37 -13.22 21.84 7.60
N ASP A 38 -13.97 22.66 8.32
CA ASP A 38 -14.55 23.91 7.82
C ASP A 38 -15.32 23.75 6.48
N GLY A 39 -16.07 22.64 6.35
CA GLY A 39 -16.85 22.32 5.16
C GLY A 39 -16.02 21.84 3.96
N GLN A 40 -14.74 21.53 4.15
CA GLN A 40 -13.85 21.00 3.12
C GLN A 40 -13.28 19.63 3.50
N TYR A 41 -13.29 18.71 2.53
CA TYR A 41 -12.67 17.41 2.71
C TYR A 41 -11.14 17.50 2.61
N ASN A 42 -10.50 16.91 3.61
CA ASN A 42 -9.07 16.77 3.75
C ASN A 42 -8.72 15.28 3.82
N LEU A 43 -7.55 14.91 3.32
CA LEU A 43 -6.97 13.60 3.59
C LEU A 43 -6.13 13.67 4.86
N LEU A 44 -6.33 12.72 5.77
CA LEU A 44 -5.50 12.57 6.96
C LEU A 44 -4.31 11.64 6.68
N PHE A 45 -3.15 12.04 7.16
CA PHE A 45 -1.92 11.27 7.11
C PHE A 45 -1.32 11.14 8.51
N GLN A 46 -0.51 10.11 8.68
CA GLN A 46 0.31 9.93 9.87
C GLN A 46 1.79 9.89 9.50
N LYS A 47 2.62 10.31 10.44
CA LYS A 47 4.07 10.11 10.40
C LYS A 47 4.41 8.97 11.35
N ARG A 48 5.07 7.93 10.83
CA ARG A 48 5.47 6.75 11.61
C ARG A 48 6.51 7.11 12.66
N ALA A 49 6.43 6.50 13.84
CA ALA A 49 7.42 6.68 14.89
C ALA A 49 8.82 6.27 14.43
N ASN A 50 9.87 6.99 14.81
CA ASN A 50 11.23 6.77 14.24
C ASN A 50 11.83 5.39 14.53
N HIS A 51 11.36 4.71 15.58
CA HIS A 51 11.95 3.45 16.05
C HIS A 51 11.32 2.19 15.41
N ILE A 52 10.33 2.36 14.53
CA ILE A 52 9.68 1.24 13.85
C ILE A 52 10.20 1.10 12.42
N ARG A 53 9.90 -0.03 11.77
CA ARG A 53 10.20 -0.23 10.34
C ARG A 53 9.53 0.88 9.52
N GLN A 54 10.29 1.49 8.61
CA GLN A 54 9.88 2.69 7.85
C GLN A 54 9.57 3.90 8.77
N GLY A 55 10.27 4.00 9.90
CA GLY A 55 10.12 5.10 10.84
C GLY A 55 10.39 6.46 10.19
N GLY A 56 9.57 7.45 10.53
CA GLY A 56 9.62 8.80 9.97
C GLY A 56 8.91 8.98 8.62
N GLU A 57 8.47 7.90 7.96
CA GLU A 57 7.71 7.99 6.71
C GLU A 57 6.29 8.51 6.93
N ILE A 58 5.79 9.27 5.95
CA ILE A 58 4.40 9.70 5.88
C ILE A 58 3.57 8.65 5.15
N CYS A 59 2.55 8.14 5.82
CA CYS A 59 1.67 7.13 5.28
C CYS A 59 0.22 7.35 5.69
N PHE A 60 -0.64 6.54 5.09
CA PHE A 60 -1.97 6.30 5.58
C PHE A 60 -1.95 5.32 6.76
N PRO A 61 -2.95 5.35 7.66
CA PRO A 61 -3.09 4.34 8.69
C PRO A 61 -3.42 2.97 8.08
N GLY A 62 -2.89 1.91 8.67
CA GLY A 62 -3.04 0.56 8.14
C GLY A 62 -1.86 -0.37 8.41
N GLY A 63 -2.05 -1.64 8.07
CA GLY A 63 -1.09 -2.67 8.43
C GLY A 63 -1.40 -4.03 7.83
N ILE A 64 -0.73 -5.06 8.37
CA ILE A 64 -0.74 -6.41 7.81
C ILE A 64 -2.03 -7.14 8.22
N PHE A 65 -2.61 -7.88 7.28
CA PHE A 65 -3.75 -8.75 7.53
C PHE A 65 -3.41 -9.83 8.57
N ASP A 66 -4.14 -9.87 9.67
CA ASP A 66 -4.00 -10.89 10.71
C ASP A 66 -5.18 -11.86 10.66
N LYS A 67 -4.93 -13.09 10.20
CA LYS A 67 -5.94 -14.17 10.12
C LYS A 67 -6.64 -14.50 11.44
N LYS A 68 -6.04 -14.15 12.59
CA LYS A 68 -6.62 -14.40 13.92
C LYS A 68 -7.56 -13.27 14.34
N LYS A 69 -7.36 -12.05 13.85
CA LYS A 69 -8.12 -10.85 14.24
C LYS A 69 -9.10 -10.38 13.17
N ASP A 70 -8.77 -10.61 11.89
CA ASP A 70 -9.43 -9.98 10.75
C ASP A 70 -10.18 -11.04 9.92
N LYS A 71 -11.47 -10.81 9.65
CA LYS A 71 -12.26 -11.69 8.75
C LYS A 71 -11.98 -11.35 7.30
N ASN A 72 -11.64 -10.10 7.03
CA ASN A 72 -11.36 -9.57 5.70
C ASN A 72 -10.48 -8.30 5.80
N LEU A 73 -10.09 -7.74 4.66
CA LEU A 73 -9.17 -6.60 4.61
C LEU A 73 -9.79 -5.26 5.04
N ILE A 74 -11.13 -5.12 5.04
CA ILE A 74 -11.77 -3.95 5.67
C ILE A 74 -11.52 -3.99 7.18
N ASP A 75 -11.69 -5.16 7.80
CA ASP A 75 -11.46 -5.33 9.24
C ASP A 75 -10.02 -4.98 9.60
N THR A 76 -9.03 -5.36 8.76
CA THR A 76 -7.63 -4.95 8.93
C THR A 76 -7.47 -3.44 8.90
N ALA A 77 -8.01 -2.76 7.89
CA ALA A 77 -7.89 -1.29 7.80
C ALA A 77 -8.53 -0.59 9.01
N LEU A 78 -9.69 -1.05 9.45
CA LEU A 78 -10.39 -0.51 10.63
C LEU A 78 -9.61 -0.77 11.92
N ARG A 79 -9.14 -2.00 12.14
CA ARG A 79 -8.37 -2.37 13.33
C ARG A 79 -7.09 -1.57 13.43
N GLU A 80 -6.27 -1.58 12.38
CA GLU A 80 -4.99 -0.87 12.35
C GLU A 80 -5.21 0.64 12.52
N THR A 81 -6.20 1.23 11.84
CA THR A 81 -6.52 2.65 12.03
C THR A 81 -6.95 2.97 13.47
N SER A 82 -7.73 2.08 14.10
CA SER A 82 -8.15 2.24 15.48
C SER A 82 -6.97 2.12 16.45
N GLU A 83 -6.10 1.13 16.25
CA GLU A 83 -4.89 0.89 17.05
C GLU A 83 -3.88 2.06 16.92
N GLU A 84 -3.69 2.60 15.71
CA GLU A 84 -2.72 3.67 15.42
C GLU A 84 -3.25 5.06 15.82
N LEU A 85 -4.49 5.40 15.47
CA LEU A 85 -5.06 6.75 15.69
C LEU A 85 -5.86 6.87 16.99
N GLY A 86 -6.14 5.77 17.67
CA GLY A 86 -6.98 5.75 18.88
C GLY A 86 -8.43 6.17 18.62
N ILE A 87 -8.91 6.01 17.39
CA ILE A 87 -10.29 6.30 17.00
C ILE A 87 -11.15 5.05 17.11
N GLU A 88 -12.36 5.20 17.63
CA GLU A 88 -13.35 4.13 17.65
C GLU A 88 -13.83 3.79 16.24
N THR A 89 -13.97 2.49 15.95
CA THR A 89 -14.32 2.03 14.59
C THR A 89 -15.71 2.50 14.11
N ASP A 90 -16.63 2.81 15.03
CA ASP A 90 -17.96 3.36 14.72
C ASP A 90 -17.91 4.82 14.24
N LYS A 91 -16.81 5.54 14.51
CA LYS A 91 -16.52 6.86 13.93
C LYS A 91 -15.89 6.80 12.55
N ILE A 92 -15.74 5.62 11.95
CA ILE A 92 -15.19 5.45 10.60
C ILE A 92 -16.31 4.99 9.65
N GLU A 93 -16.81 5.90 8.82
CA GLU A 93 -17.76 5.54 7.75
C GLU A 93 -17.01 5.05 6.52
N ILE A 94 -17.11 3.77 6.20
CA ILE A 94 -16.52 3.21 4.97
C ILE A 94 -17.38 3.58 3.75
N ILE A 95 -16.77 4.26 2.78
CA ILE A 95 -17.45 4.67 1.55
C ILE A 95 -17.18 3.72 0.37
N GLY A 96 -16.09 2.95 0.42
CA GLY A 96 -15.78 1.98 -0.64
C GLY A 96 -14.35 1.47 -0.60
N LYS A 97 -14.01 0.69 -1.64
CA LYS A 97 -12.66 0.16 -1.88
C LYS A 97 -12.09 0.77 -3.16
N ILE A 98 -10.79 1.02 -3.15
CA ILE A 98 -9.99 1.28 -4.34
C ILE A 98 -9.22 0.03 -4.73
N ASP A 99 -8.54 0.08 -5.87
CA ASP A 99 -7.78 -1.05 -6.41
C ASP A 99 -6.69 -1.51 -5.44
N THR A 100 -6.34 -2.80 -5.52
CA THR A 100 -5.21 -3.37 -4.79
C THR A 100 -3.90 -2.91 -5.44
N PHE A 101 -3.01 -2.31 -4.65
CA PHE A 101 -1.67 -1.93 -5.09
C PHE A 101 -0.72 -3.11 -4.86
N ILE A 102 -0.20 -3.67 -5.95
CA ILE A 102 0.85 -4.71 -5.90
C ILE A 102 2.19 -3.99 -5.96
N MET A 103 3.09 -4.30 -5.03
CA MET A 103 4.43 -3.77 -5.14
C MET A 103 5.57 -4.79 -5.21
N PRO A 104 6.72 -4.36 -5.77
CA PRO A 104 7.76 -5.28 -6.23
C PRO A 104 8.43 -6.12 -5.14
N MET A 105 8.39 -5.65 -3.90
CA MET A 105 8.97 -6.31 -2.73
C MET A 105 8.04 -7.34 -2.04
N GLY A 106 7.05 -7.88 -2.76
CA GLY A 106 6.19 -8.95 -2.24
C GLY A 106 5.12 -8.50 -1.25
N LEU A 107 4.58 -7.28 -1.40
CA LEU A 107 3.45 -6.74 -0.61
C LEU A 107 2.28 -6.42 -1.54
N THR A 108 1.07 -6.76 -1.10
CA THR A 108 -0.18 -6.23 -1.69
C THR A 108 -0.86 -5.33 -0.68
N VAL A 109 -1.26 -4.15 -1.12
CA VAL A 109 -1.96 -3.16 -0.29
C VAL A 109 -3.35 -2.93 -0.84
N ASP A 110 -4.36 -3.40 -0.12
CA ASP A 110 -5.75 -3.12 -0.42
C ASP A 110 -6.15 -1.77 0.18
N GLY A 111 -6.73 -0.89 -0.64
CA GLY A 111 -7.11 0.46 -0.21
C GLY A 111 -8.58 0.56 0.14
N ILE A 112 -8.88 0.94 1.37
CA ILE A 112 -10.22 1.21 1.86
C ILE A 112 -10.38 2.71 1.99
N VAL A 113 -11.48 3.29 1.50
CA VAL A 113 -11.76 4.71 1.66
C VAL A 113 -12.83 4.89 2.70
N GLY A 114 -12.62 5.82 3.63
CA GLY A 114 -13.62 6.14 4.65
C GLY A 114 -13.54 7.58 5.13
N VAL A 115 -14.63 8.02 5.75
CA VAL A 115 -14.77 9.35 6.35
C VAL A 115 -14.74 9.21 7.86
N LEU A 116 -13.81 9.92 8.52
CA LEU A 116 -13.73 10.00 9.97
C LEU A 116 -14.78 11.00 10.47
N LYS A 117 -15.68 10.54 11.33
CA LYS A 117 -16.74 11.34 11.98
C LYS A 117 -16.21 12.07 13.21
N ILE A 118 -15.21 12.92 12.98
CA ILE A 118 -14.58 13.81 13.97
C ILE A 118 -14.48 15.21 13.35
N ASN A 119 -14.46 16.24 14.20
CA ASN A 119 -14.39 17.63 13.75
C ASN A 119 -12.95 18.13 13.66
N ASP A 120 -12.05 17.56 14.45
CA ASP A 120 -10.65 17.97 14.54
C ASP A 120 -9.74 16.76 14.78
N ILE A 121 -8.54 16.77 14.21
CA ILE A 121 -7.50 15.74 14.44
C ILE A 121 -7.04 15.66 15.90
N ASN A 122 -7.25 16.72 16.69
CA ASN A 122 -6.96 16.75 18.12
C ASN A 122 -7.91 15.85 18.95
N GLU A 123 -8.99 15.35 18.36
CA GLU A 123 -9.84 14.32 18.97
C GLU A 123 -9.18 12.93 18.97
N LEU A 124 -8.10 12.74 18.19
CA LEU A 124 -7.40 11.46 18.06
C LEU A 124 -6.45 11.22 19.23
N ASN A 125 -6.55 10.05 19.84
CA ASN A 125 -5.61 9.59 20.88
C ASN A 125 -4.55 8.69 20.26
N ILE A 126 -3.64 9.28 19.49
CA ILE A 126 -2.66 8.53 18.70
C ILE A 126 -1.74 7.66 19.56
N ASN A 127 -1.48 6.43 19.12
CA ASN A 127 -0.54 5.53 19.78
C ASN A 127 0.90 5.96 19.46
N LYS A 128 1.55 6.63 20.40
CA LYS A 128 2.92 7.16 20.25
C LYS A 128 4.02 6.12 20.03
N ASN A 129 3.73 4.84 20.27
CA ASN A 129 4.66 3.77 19.92
C ASN A 129 4.72 3.52 18.40
N GLU A 130 3.67 3.89 17.68
CA GLU A 130 3.55 3.62 16.23
C GLU A 130 3.46 4.90 15.41
N VAL A 131 2.85 5.94 15.97
CA VAL A 131 2.57 7.21 15.29
C VAL A 131 3.24 8.37 16.04
N ASP A 132 4.13 9.07 15.36
CA ASP A 132 4.78 10.28 15.85
C ASP A 132 3.81 11.47 15.85
N SER A 133 3.15 11.70 14.71
CA SER A 133 2.23 12.82 14.50
C SER A 133 1.21 12.51 13.41
N VAL A 134 0.11 13.26 13.43
CA VAL A 134 -0.92 13.26 12.38
C VAL A 134 -1.08 14.66 11.82
N PHE A 135 -1.48 14.75 10.56
CA PHE A 135 -1.78 16.01 9.91
C PHE A 135 -2.75 15.78 8.75
N THR A 136 -3.35 16.86 8.26
CA THR A 136 -4.29 16.83 7.16
C THR A 136 -3.79 17.65 5.99
N VAL A 137 -4.21 17.27 4.79
CA VAL A 137 -3.97 18.05 3.58
C VAL A 137 -5.30 18.18 2.83
N PRO A 138 -5.72 19.41 2.46
CA PRO A 138 -6.96 19.61 1.71
C PRO A 138 -6.96 18.79 0.42
N LEU A 139 -8.08 18.12 0.11
CA LEU A 139 -8.21 17.38 -1.15
C LEU A 139 -7.95 18.29 -2.36
N SER A 140 -8.39 19.55 -2.26
CA SER A 140 -8.17 20.59 -3.27
C SER A 140 -6.69 20.81 -3.59
N PHE A 141 -5.78 20.64 -2.63
CA PHE A 141 -4.35 20.71 -2.88
C PHE A 141 -3.92 19.62 -3.89
N PHE A 142 -4.30 18.36 -3.67
CA PHE A 142 -3.94 17.27 -4.59
C PHE A 142 -4.66 17.37 -5.94
N VAL A 143 -5.88 17.91 -5.95
CA VAL A 143 -6.60 18.20 -7.20
C VAL A 143 -5.91 19.32 -8.00
N ASN A 144 -5.24 20.27 -7.36
CA ASN A 144 -4.61 21.39 -8.06
C ASN A 144 -3.12 21.18 -8.35
N ASN A 145 -2.48 20.16 -7.77
CA ASN A 145 -1.05 19.91 -7.90
C ASN A 145 -0.79 18.54 -8.50
N ILE A 146 0.00 18.48 -9.56
CA ILE A 146 0.43 17.21 -10.16
C ILE A 146 1.67 16.71 -9.39
N PRO A 147 1.74 15.42 -9.00
CA PRO A 147 2.90 14.91 -8.29
C PRO A 147 4.14 14.90 -9.18
N GLN A 148 5.29 15.16 -8.57
CA GLN A 148 6.58 14.90 -9.21
C GLN A 148 6.71 13.39 -9.45
N LYS A 149 7.27 13.00 -10.60
CA LYS A 149 7.45 11.61 -11.01
C LYS A 149 8.93 11.30 -11.18
N TYR A 150 9.40 10.26 -10.51
CA TYR A 150 10.74 9.69 -10.65
C TYR A 150 10.64 8.24 -11.09
N GLU A 151 11.66 7.72 -11.77
CA GLU A 151 11.72 6.32 -12.19
C GLU A 151 12.92 5.64 -11.54
N VAL A 152 12.68 4.47 -10.93
CA VAL A 152 13.73 3.59 -10.40
C VAL A 152 13.75 2.28 -11.16
N LYS A 153 14.93 1.67 -11.26
CA LYS A 153 15.10 0.36 -11.88
C LYS A 153 14.99 -0.72 -10.81
N LEU A 154 14.21 -1.76 -11.13
CA LEU A 154 14.13 -2.96 -10.31
C LEU A 154 14.92 -4.08 -10.97
N GLU A 155 15.72 -4.75 -10.15
CA GLU A 155 16.51 -5.90 -10.55
C GLU A 155 16.26 -7.04 -9.58
N VAL A 156 16.09 -8.24 -10.15
CA VAL A 156 16.14 -9.49 -9.42
C VAL A 156 17.59 -9.85 -9.19
N GLN A 157 17.94 -10.14 -7.94
CA GLN A 157 19.28 -10.47 -7.52
C GLN A 157 19.38 -11.99 -7.28
N PRO A 158 20.04 -12.78 -8.17
CA PRO A 158 20.25 -14.20 -7.93
C PRO A 158 21.28 -14.51 -6.84
N HIS A 159 22.08 -13.52 -6.46
CA HIS A 159 23.08 -13.59 -5.39
C HIS A 159 23.32 -12.19 -4.83
N TYR A 160 23.83 -12.11 -3.61
CA TYR A 160 24.28 -10.87 -2.97
C TYR A 160 25.43 -11.15 -2.01
N LYS A 161 26.08 -10.10 -1.48
CA LYS A 161 27.09 -10.24 -0.43
C LYS A 161 26.50 -9.94 0.94
N ASP A 162 26.73 -10.81 1.92
CA ASP A 162 26.34 -10.56 3.31
C ASP A 162 27.21 -9.45 3.95
N GLU A 163 26.89 -9.09 5.20
CA GLU A 163 27.62 -8.06 5.96
C GLU A 163 29.11 -8.39 6.19
N SER A 164 29.47 -9.67 6.12
CA SER A 164 30.85 -10.16 6.22
C SER A 164 31.56 -10.25 4.88
N GLY A 165 30.86 -9.92 3.78
CA GLY A 165 31.39 -9.92 2.42
C GLY A 165 31.35 -11.28 1.72
N ASN A 166 30.74 -12.30 2.32
CA ASN A 166 30.59 -13.64 1.73
C ASN A 166 29.49 -13.63 0.67
N ASP A 167 29.71 -14.38 -0.40
CA ASP A 167 28.71 -14.55 -1.46
C ASP A 167 27.58 -15.47 -0.98
N VAL A 168 26.36 -14.94 -1.01
CA VAL A 168 25.12 -15.67 -0.74
C VAL A 168 24.42 -15.92 -2.06
N VAL A 169 24.29 -17.18 -2.44
CA VAL A 169 23.58 -17.61 -3.66
C VAL A 169 22.12 -17.86 -3.32
N LEU A 170 21.22 -17.07 -3.91
CA LEU A 170 19.77 -17.24 -3.78
C LEU A 170 19.20 -18.14 -4.88
N PHE A 171 19.77 -18.05 -6.09
CA PHE A 171 19.35 -18.82 -7.24
C PHE A 171 20.57 -19.33 -8.03
N PRO A 172 20.90 -20.63 -7.96
CA PRO A 172 22.11 -21.19 -8.58
C PRO A 172 21.92 -21.46 -10.08
N ALA A 173 21.55 -20.43 -10.85
CA ALA A 173 21.20 -20.54 -12.27
C ALA A 173 22.28 -21.20 -13.13
N LYS A 174 23.55 -20.95 -12.81
CA LYS A 174 24.70 -21.52 -13.51
C LYS A 174 24.82 -23.03 -13.29
N GLU A 175 24.68 -23.49 -12.04
CA GLU A 175 24.77 -24.90 -11.68
C GLU A 175 23.60 -25.71 -12.25
N LEU A 176 22.43 -25.07 -12.36
CA LEU A 176 21.24 -25.63 -12.99
C LEU A 176 21.32 -25.67 -14.53
N GLY A 177 22.40 -25.16 -15.15
CA GLY A 177 22.57 -25.13 -16.60
C GLY A 177 21.62 -24.15 -17.31
N LEU A 178 21.11 -23.14 -16.62
CA LEU A 178 20.22 -22.13 -17.20
C LEU A 178 21.02 -21.13 -18.06
N PRO A 179 20.35 -20.39 -18.97
CA PRO A 179 21.01 -19.38 -19.79
C PRO A 179 21.79 -18.32 -18.99
N GLU A 180 22.91 -17.83 -19.54
CA GLU A 180 23.83 -16.89 -18.85
C GLU A 180 23.14 -15.59 -18.38
N ILE A 181 22.07 -15.17 -19.06
CA ILE A 181 21.30 -13.98 -18.65
C ILE A 181 20.75 -14.07 -17.22
N TYR A 182 20.54 -15.28 -16.70
CA TYR A 182 20.07 -15.51 -15.32
C TYR A 182 21.21 -15.70 -14.31
N TRP A 183 22.47 -15.66 -14.75
CA TRP A 183 23.62 -15.79 -13.85
C TRP A 183 23.99 -14.46 -13.19
N LYS A 184 23.54 -13.34 -13.77
CA LYS A 184 23.76 -11.97 -13.31
C LYS A 184 22.42 -11.34 -12.92
N PRO A 185 22.39 -10.23 -12.17
CA PRO A 185 21.14 -9.52 -11.88
C PRO A 185 20.37 -9.20 -13.18
N TRP A 186 19.07 -9.49 -13.19
CA TRP A 186 18.21 -9.27 -14.35
C TRP A 186 16.97 -8.47 -13.97
N GLY A 187 16.42 -7.75 -14.94
CA GLY A 187 15.27 -6.89 -14.72
C GLY A 187 15.39 -5.61 -15.54
N LYS A 188 14.34 -5.32 -16.29
CA LYS A 188 14.18 -4.03 -16.99
C LYS A 188 12.95 -3.28 -16.49
N ALA A 189 12.30 -3.79 -15.45
CA ALA A 189 11.11 -3.18 -14.88
C ALA A 189 11.50 -1.82 -14.29
N LYS A 190 10.81 -0.78 -14.77
CA LYS A 190 10.86 0.54 -14.18
C LYS A 190 9.69 0.65 -13.20
N HIS A 191 9.96 1.20 -12.03
CA HIS A 191 8.94 1.53 -11.04
C HIS A 191 8.87 3.04 -10.89
N ASN A 192 7.65 3.58 -10.96
CA ASN A 192 7.42 5.00 -10.82
C ASN A 192 7.28 5.34 -9.34
N LEU A 193 8.01 6.35 -8.89
CA LEU A 193 7.85 6.97 -7.59
C LEU A 193 7.18 8.33 -7.79
N TYR A 194 6.06 8.53 -7.10
CA TYR A 194 5.37 9.82 -7.08
C TYR A 194 5.71 10.57 -5.80
N LEU A 195 5.66 11.90 -5.87
CA LEU A 195 5.98 12.77 -4.74
C LEU A 195 5.16 14.07 -4.78
N TYR A 196 4.54 14.41 -3.66
CA TYR A 196 3.94 15.71 -3.37
C TYR A 196 4.75 16.41 -2.28
N LYS A 197 4.97 17.71 -2.46
CA LYS A 197 5.53 18.59 -1.43
C LYS A 197 4.42 19.47 -0.89
N PHE A 198 4.09 19.31 0.38
CA PHE A 198 3.10 20.14 1.06
C PHE A 198 3.77 20.76 2.27
N GLU A 199 3.95 22.08 2.25
CA GLU A 199 4.76 22.80 3.26
C GLU A 199 6.17 22.18 3.38
N ASP A 200 6.54 21.74 4.58
CA ASP A 200 7.77 21.05 4.93
C ASP A 200 7.71 19.52 4.77
N LYS A 201 6.55 18.98 4.36
CA LYS A 201 6.26 17.54 4.32
C LYS A 201 6.42 16.98 2.91
N ILE A 202 6.95 15.77 2.83
CA ILE A 202 7.14 15.01 1.58
C ILE A 202 6.27 13.76 1.64
N ILE A 203 5.19 13.75 0.87
CA ILE A 203 4.32 12.58 0.68
C ILE A 203 4.83 11.88 -0.57
N TRP A 204 5.36 10.66 -0.45
CA TRP A 204 6.02 10.00 -1.57
C TRP A 204 5.74 8.50 -1.65
N GLY A 205 6.22 7.85 -2.71
CA GLY A 205 6.16 6.41 -2.88
C GLY A 205 4.73 5.89 -3.05
N LEU A 206 4.40 4.82 -2.33
CA LEU A 206 3.06 4.22 -2.39
C LEU A 206 1.99 5.20 -1.93
N THR A 207 2.20 5.92 -0.83
CA THR A 207 1.24 6.90 -0.30
C THR A 207 0.86 7.93 -1.36
N ALA A 208 1.85 8.52 -2.04
CA ALA A 208 1.60 9.46 -3.14
C ALA A 208 0.92 8.81 -4.34
N SER A 209 1.22 7.54 -4.64
CA SER A 209 0.57 6.78 -5.71
C SER A 209 -0.92 6.56 -5.43
N ILE A 210 -1.25 6.23 -4.17
CA ILE A 210 -2.64 6.06 -3.72
C ILE A 210 -3.39 7.39 -3.79
N VAL A 211 -2.79 8.49 -3.29
CA VAL A 211 -3.40 9.82 -3.39
C VAL A 211 -3.66 10.20 -4.85
N LYS A 212 -2.68 9.98 -5.73
CA LYS A 212 -2.84 10.24 -7.17
C LYS A 212 -4.00 9.42 -7.75
N TYR A 213 -4.08 8.12 -7.42
CA TYR A 213 -5.17 7.26 -7.86
C TYR A 213 -6.54 7.81 -7.42
N VAL A 214 -6.67 8.18 -6.14
CA VAL A 214 -7.90 8.76 -5.57
C VAL A 214 -8.29 10.06 -6.29
N VAL A 215 -7.33 10.93 -6.62
CA VAL A 215 -7.59 12.15 -7.40
C VAL A 215 -7.99 11.84 -8.84
N ASP A 216 -7.34 10.88 -9.49
CA ASP A 216 -7.66 10.53 -10.87
C ASP A 216 -9.10 9.99 -10.99
N ILE A 217 -9.53 9.10 -10.08
CA ILE A 217 -10.88 8.52 -10.12
C ILE A 217 -11.98 9.52 -9.75
N THR A 218 -11.66 10.55 -8.95
CA THR A 218 -12.63 11.60 -8.62
C THR A 218 -12.83 12.56 -9.79
N ARG A 219 -11.76 12.89 -10.53
CA ARG A 219 -11.84 13.69 -11.77
C ARG A 219 -12.63 13.02 -12.88
N ILE A 220 -12.41 11.71 -13.10
CA ILE A 220 -13.12 10.93 -14.15
C ILE A 220 -14.64 10.96 -13.96
N LYS A 221 -15.14 11.18 -12.73
CA LYS A 221 -16.57 11.20 -12.42
C LYS A 221 -17.21 12.60 -12.41
N THR A 222 -16.41 13.67 -12.46
CA THR A 222 -16.93 15.06 -12.55
C THR A 222 -17.05 15.58 -13.98
N ASP A 223 -16.53 14.84 -14.97
CA ASP A 223 -16.58 15.21 -16.40
C ASP A 223 -17.86 14.71 -17.12
N TYR A 224 -18.97 14.48 -16.38
CA TYR A 224 -20.28 14.08 -16.91
C TYR A 224 -21.39 15.05 -16.52
#